data_AF-M1K524-F1
#
_entry.id   AF-M1K524-F1
#
_cell.length_a   1.000
_cell.length_b   1.000
_cell.length_c   1.000
_cell.angle_alpha   90.00
_cell.angle_beta   90.00
_cell.angle_gamma   90.00
#
_symmetry.space_group_name_H-M   'P 1'
#
loop_
_entity.id
_entity.type
_entity.pdbx_description
1 polymer ?
#
loop_
_entity_poly.entity_id
_entity_poly.type
_entity_poly.pdbx_seq_one_letter_code
_entity_poly.pdbx_strand_id
1 'polypeptide(L)'
;MKFLVVFDISGTLARKYHKAKREYRTLAAMGIKADFKFGEYFVYDRPHLDLLAEFLRVHDAGYVLWTTGMSQNAVRLVKHLESIGLDGFLGWYSQLDCKVGKVKLESKCDLWVKDLEVVARNHNIDVGKCILVDDSIDKSIHNQNFICCPTYTPGTEDCGVSYICRYLDDFFECEEQCIAKKLL
;
A
#
# COMPACT_ATOMS: atom_id res chain seq x y z
N MET A 1 -2.72 15.72 -12.51
CA MET A 1 -2.19 14.37 -12.23
C MET A 1 -1.25 13.92 -13.35
N LYS A 2 0.04 13.90 -13.04
CA LYS A 2 1.12 13.45 -13.94
C LYS A 2 1.40 11.95 -13.83
N PHE A 3 1.23 11.39 -12.63
CA PHE A 3 1.47 9.99 -12.30
C PHE A 3 0.37 9.44 -11.39
N LEU A 4 0.15 8.13 -11.44
CA LEU A 4 -0.81 7.41 -10.59
C LEU A 4 -0.11 6.32 -9.79
N VAL A 5 -0.08 6.46 -8.47
CA VAL A 5 0.51 5.46 -7.57
C VAL A 5 -0.56 4.53 -7.05
N VAL A 6 -0.34 3.23 -7.16
CA VAL A 6 -1.25 2.20 -6.63
C VAL A 6 -0.61 1.57 -5.40
N PHE A 7 -1.18 1.79 -4.22
CA PHE A 7 -0.65 1.22 -2.99
C PHE A 7 -1.39 -0.06 -2.60
N ASP A 8 -0.65 -1.13 -2.30
CA ASP A 8 -1.20 -2.15 -1.40
C ASP A 8 -1.47 -1.58 -0.03
N ILE A 9 -2.39 -2.21 0.69
CA ILE A 9 -2.68 -1.83 2.07
C ILE A 9 -1.89 -2.71 3.04
N SER A 10 -2.09 -4.03 2.97
CA SER A 10 -1.67 -4.95 4.03
C SER A 10 -0.22 -5.39 3.87
N GLY A 11 0.66 -4.89 4.74
CA GLY A 11 2.12 -5.08 4.65
C GLY A 11 2.84 -3.89 4.00
N THR A 12 2.12 -3.02 3.30
CA THR A 12 2.69 -1.82 2.66
C THR A 12 2.39 -0.54 3.41
N LEU A 13 1.11 -0.22 3.67
CA LEU A 13 0.70 1.00 4.40
C LEU A 13 0.29 0.71 5.85
N ALA A 14 -0.22 -0.49 6.11
CA ALA A 14 -0.62 -0.92 7.44
C ALA A 14 -0.45 -2.43 7.57
N ARG A 15 -0.29 -2.94 8.79
CA ARG A 15 -0.29 -4.38 9.06
C ARG A 15 -1.55 -4.75 9.81
N LYS A 16 -2.20 -5.84 9.39
CA LYS A 16 -3.42 -6.34 10.02
C LYS A 16 -3.24 -7.77 10.49
N TYR A 17 -3.61 -8.03 11.73
CA TYR A 17 -3.62 -9.37 12.30
C TYR A 17 -5.00 -9.73 12.85
N HIS A 18 -5.41 -10.97 12.62
CA HIS A 18 -6.58 -11.53 13.30
C HIS A 18 -6.24 -11.84 14.76
N LYS A 19 -7.18 -11.72 15.69
CA LYS A 19 -6.98 -11.98 17.13
C LYS A 19 -6.37 -13.36 17.44
N ALA A 20 -6.63 -14.33 16.58
CA ALA A 20 -6.14 -15.71 16.68
C ALA A 20 -4.71 -15.92 16.17
N LYS A 21 -4.09 -14.92 15.52
CA LYS A 21 -2.73 -15.01 15.00
C LYS A 21 -1.69 -14.85 16.12
N ARG A 22 -0.56 -15.55 15.99
CA ARG A 22 0.52 -15.53 17.00
C ARG A 22 1.15 -14.14 17.08
N GLU A 23 1.31 -13.51 15.93
CA GLU A 23 1.88 -12.18 15.72
C GLU A 23 1.13 -11.14 16.55
N TYR A 24 -0.21 -11.12 16.50
CA TYR A 24 -1.02 -10.26 17.35
C TYR A 24 -0.75 -10.50 18.84
N ARG A 25 -0.72 -11.77 19.29
CA ARG A 25 -0.49 -12.09 20.70
C ARG A 25 0.89 -11.66 21.17
N THR A 26 1.91 -11.80 20.32
CA THR A 26 3.27 -11.34 20.61
C THR A 26 3.30 -9.83 20.79
N LEU A 27 2.71 -9.06 19.85
CA LEU A 27 2.64 -7.60 19.94
C LEU A 27 1.91 -7.13 21.20
N ALA A 28 0.77 -7.75 21.52
CA ALA A 28 0.02 -7.44 22.73
C ALA A 28 0.82 -7.74 24.01
N ALA A 29 1.58 -8.84 24.05
CA ALA A 29 2.45 -9.18 25.17
C ALA A 29 3.63 -8.20 25.34
N MET A 30 4.09 -7.60 24.25
CA MET A 30 5.08 -6.51 24.25
C MET A 30 4.49 -5.14 24.60
N GLY A 31 3.16 -5.06 24.82
CA GLY A 31 2.47 -3.80 25.12
C GLY A 31 2.21 -2.90 23.91
N ILE A 32 2.46 -3.40 22.69
CA ILE A 32 2.23 -2.66 21.45
C ILE A 32 0.73 -2.70 21.16
N LYS A 33 0.11 -1.52 21.10
CA LYS A 33 -1.32 -1.35 20.85
C LYS A 33 -1.59 -1.20 19.36
N ALA A 34 -2.72 -1.72 18.92
CA ALA A 34 -3.24 -1.48 17.58
C ALA A 34 -3.83 -0.07 17.50
N ASP A 35 -3.60 0.60 16.38
CA ASP A 35 -4.13 1.94 16.08
C ASP A 35 -5.62 1.88 15.75
N PHE A 36 -6.05 0.77 15.15
CA PHE A 36 -7.44 0.55 14.78
C PHE A 36 -7.87 -0.90 14.95
N LYS A 37 -9.16 -1.11 15.23
CA LYS A 37 -9.76 -2.43 15.40
C LYS A 37 -11.10 -2.49 14.70
N PHE A 38 -11.34 -3.58 13.96
CA PHE A 38 -12.66 -3.90 13.43
C PHE A 38 -12.91 -5.41 13.49
N GLY A 39 -14.05 -5.80 14.08
CA GLY A 39 -14.35 -7.20 14.35
C GLY A 39 -13.23 -7.87 15.16
N GLU A 40 -12.67 -8.94 14.59
CA GLU A 40 -11.55 -9.70 15.18
C GLU A 40 -10.18 -9.29 14.64
N TYR A 41 -10.11 -8.21 13.86
CA TYR A 41 -8.88 -7.71 13.27
C TYR A 41 -8.34 -6.49 14.02
N PHE A 42 -7.03 -6.47 14.19
CA PHE A 42 -6.23 -5.41 14.79
C PHE A 42 -5.28 -4.87 13.73
N VAL A 43 -5.29 -3.56 13.53
CA VAL A 43 -4.55 -2.84 12.50
C VAL A 43 -3.51 -1.96 13.17
N TYR A 44 -2.31 -1.99 12.60
CA TYR A 44 -1.17 -1.19 13.00
C TYR A 44 -0.78 -0.35 11.78
N ASP A 45 -0.74 0.95 11.94
CA ASP A 45 -0.41 1.87 10.85
C ASP A 45 1.10 1.92 10.67
N ARG A 46 1.55 1.93 9.41
CA ARG A 46 2.98 2.14 9.17
C ARG A 46 3.34 3.54 9.65
N PRO A 47 4.48 3.73 10.33
CA PRO A 47 4.91 5.07 10.70
C PRO A 47 5.09 5.99 9.48
N HIS A 48 4.88 7.29 9.68
CA HIS A 48 5.16 8.34 8.71
C HIS A 48 4.26 8.40 7.45
N LEU A 49 3.04 7.88 7.50
CA LEU A 49 2.09 7.98 6.36
C LEU A 49 1.72 9.43 6.01
N ASP A 50 1.81 10.35 6.96
CA ASP A 50 1.68 11.80 6.74
C ASP A 50 2.76 12.33 5.78
N LEU A 51 4.02 11.89 5.95
CA LEU A 51 5.11 12.24 5.03
C LEU A 51 4.87 11.68 3.62
N LEU A 52 4.30 10.47 3.52
CA LEU A 52 3.92 9.89 2.23
C LEU A 52 2.84 10.73 1.54
N ALA A 53 1.80 11.12 2.28
CA ALA A 53 0.72 11.96 1.76
C ALA A 53 1.24 13.33 1.29
N GLU A 54 2.10 13.96 2.08
CA GLU A 54 2.75 15.22 1.70
C GLU A 54 3.61 15.06 0.45
N PHE A 55 4.42 14.00 0.39
CA PHE A 55 5.26 13.71 -0.77
C PHE A 55 4.42 13.58 -2.05
N LEU A 56 3.33 12.81 -2.03
CA LEU A 56 2.43 12.65 -3.20
C LEU A 56 1.82 13.98 -3.64
N ARG A 57 1.38 14.80 -2.66
CA ARG A 57 0.79 16.13 -2.91
C ARG A 57 1.79 17.07 -3.58
N VAL A 58 3.05 17.09 -3.13
CA VAL A 58 4.10 17.96 -3.69
C VAL A 58 4.41 17.61 -5.16
N HIS A 59 4.23 16.36 -5.57
CA HIS A 59 4.51 15.91 -6.95
C HIS A 59 3.29 15.91 -7.88
N ASP A 60 2.13 16.44 -7.46
CA ASP A 60 0.86 16.31 -8.19
C ASP A 60 0.57 14.86 -8.64
N ALA A 61 0.94 13.90 -7.78
CA ALA A 61 0.72 12.48 -8.00
C ALA A 61 -0.61 12.08 -7.36
N GLY A 62 -1.52 11.52 -8.14
CA GLY A 62 -2.70 10.89 -7.58
C GLY A 62 -2.37 9.48 -7.12
N TYR A 63 -3.21 8.94 -6.24
CA TYR A 63 -3.03 7.58 -5.76
C TYR A 63 -4.34 6.85 -5.56
N VAL A 64 -4.28 5.53 -5.60
CA VAL A 64 -5.38 4.62 -5.27
C VAL A 64 -4.92 3.55 -4.30
N LEU A 65 -5.86 2.96 -3.58
CA LEU A 65 -5.60 1.87 -2.64
C LEU A 65 -6.07 0.55 -3.25
N TRP A 66 -5.24 -0.49 -3.28
CA TRP A 66 -5.63 -1.79 -3.84
C TRP A 66 -5.24 -2.92 -2.90
N THR A 67 -6.22 -3.59 -2.29
CA THR A 67 -5.97 -4.75 -1.44
C THR A 67 -6.37 -6.07 -2.11
N THR A 68 -5.66 -7.16 -1.81
CA THR A 68 -6.09 -8.53 -2.14
C THR A 68 -7.14 -9.07 -1.15
N GLY A 69 -7.57 -8.26 -0.17
CA GLY A 69 -8.62 -8.60 0.78
C GLY A 69 -10.03 -8.47 0.20
N MET A 70 -10.98 -9.19 0.79
CA MET A 70 -12.41 -9.07 0.45
C MET A 70 -12.90 -7.62 0.60
N SER A 71 -13.78 -7.19 -0.31
CA SER A 71 -14.32 -5.83 -0.37
C SER A 71 -14.87 -5.31 0.97
N GLN A 72 -15.59 -6.14 1.74
CA GLN A 72 -16.11 -5.76 3.06
C GLN A 72 -15.02 -5.36 4.06
N ASN A 73 -13.86 -6.02 4.02
CA ASN A 73 -12.71 -5.69 4.85
C ASN A 73 -11.93 -4.50 4.27
N ALA A 74 -11.88 -4.38 2.93
CA ALA A 74 -11.23 -3.29 2.23
C ALA A 74 -11.86 -1.94 2.63
N VAL A 75 -13.20 -1.83 2.61
CA VAL A 75 -13.92 -0.61 3.01
C VAL A 75 -13.53 -0.15 4.41
N ARG A 76 -13.36 -1.08 5.37
CA ARG A 76 -12.98 -0.73 6.75
C ARG A 76 -11.56 -0.19 6.84
N LEU A 77 -10.63 -0.77 6.07
CA LEU A 77 -9.24 -0.31 6.02
C LEU A 77 -9.10 1.03 5.30
N VAL A 78 -9.79 1.19 4.16
CA VAL A 78 -9.78 2.44 3.39
C VAL A 78 -10.29 3.60 4.24
N LYS A 79 -11.43 3.43 4.92
CA LYS A 79 -11.98 4.46 5.82
C LYS A 79 -11.04 4.81 7.00
N HIS A 80 -10.29 3.83 7.48
CA HIS A 80 -9.29 4.07 8.53
C HIS A 80 -8.12 4.89 8.00
N LEU A 81 -7.54 4.49 6.85
CA LEU A 81 -6.46 5.24 6.19
C LEU A 81 -6.89 6.68 5.85
N GLU A 82 -8.11 6.86 5.37
CA GLU A 82 -8.73 8.17 5.15
C GLU A 82 -8.75 9.00 6.44
N SER A 83 -9.19 8.41 7.56
CA SER A 83 -9.29 9.12 8.85
C SER A 83 -7.96 9.53 9.48
N ILE A 84 -6.84 8.94 9.03
CA ILE A 84 -5.49 9.27 9.51
C ILE A 84 -4.70 10.14 8.52
N GLY A 85 -5.36 10.68 7.50
CA GLY A 85 -4.80 11.70 6.60
C GLY A 85 -4.40 11.22 5.20
N LEU A 86 -4.67 9.96 4.85
CA LEU A 86 -4.62 9.50 3.45
C LEU A 86 -6.01 9.69 2.80
N ASP A 87 -6.52 10.91 2.73
CA ASP A 87 -7.87 11.25 2.26
C ASP A 87 -7.95 11.71 0.79
N GLY A 88 -6.80 11.93 0.13
CA GLY A 88 -6.71 12.35 -1.27
C GLY A 88 -6.73 11.24 -2.33
N PHE A 89 -7.09 10.00 -1.99
CA PHE A 89 -7.08 8.90 -2.97
C PHE A 89 -8.22 9.05 -3.99
N LEU A 90 -7.95 8.67 -5.23
CA LEU A 90 -8.91 8.75 -6.35
C LEU A 90 -9.92 7.59 -6.37
N GLY A 91 -9.67 6.54 -5.59
CA GLY A 91 -10.50 5.35 -5.52
C GLY A 91 -9.79 4.21 -4.80
N TRP A 92 -10.48 3.08 -4.69
CA TRP A 92 -9.91 1.86 -4.13
C TRP A 92 -10.42 0.60 -4.84
N TYR A 93 -9.61 -0.44 -4.74
CA TYR A 93 -9.79 -1.73 -5.38
C TYR A 93 -9.62 -2.85 -4.34
N SER A 94 -10.28 -3.97 -4.60
CA SER A 94 -10.34 -5.14 -3.74
C SER A 94 -9.85 -6.40 -4.46
N GLN A 95 -9.98 -7.54 -3.78
CA GLN A 95 -9.76 -8.85 -4.37
C GLN A 95 -10.53 -9.09 -5.68
N LEU A 96 -11.74 -8.55 -5.82
CA LEU A 96 -12.58 -8.76 -7.00
C LEU A 96 -12.02 -8.09 -8.25
N ASP A 97 -11.14 -7.11 -8.07
CA ASP A 97 -10.49 -6.37 -9.14
C ASP A 97 -9.18 -7.03 -9.57
N CYS A 98 -8.66 -7.96 -8.76
CA CYS A 98 -7.45 -8.73 -9.06
C CYS A 98 -7.71 -9.78 -10.16
N LYS A 99 -6.63 -10.16 -10.85
CA LYS A 99 -6.60 -11.29 -11.78
C LYS A 99 -6.23 -12.58 -11.07
N VAL A 100 -6.56 -13.69 -11.73
CA VAL A 100 -6.11 -15.02 -11.34
C VAL A 100 -4.60 -15.11 -11.44
N GLY A 101 -3.93 -15.50 -10.35
CA GLY A 101 -2.49 -15.72 -10.38
C GLY A 101 -2.12 -17.14 -10.81
N LYS A 102 -0.95 -17.29 -11.45
CA LYS A 102 -0.51 -18.54 -12.08
C LYS A 102 0.17 -19.52 -11.13
N VAL A 103 0.88 -19.02 -10.11
CA VAL A 103 1.66 -19.83 -9.15
C VAL A 103 1.33 -19.37 -7.74
N LYS A 104 0.71 -20.23 -6.93
CA LYS A 104 0.38 -19.93 -5.52
C LYS A 104 1.62 -20.12 -4.66
N LEU A 105 2.23 -19.02 -4.19
CA LEU A 105 3.29 -19.09 -3.18
C LEU A 105 2.71 -18.97 -1.77
N GLU A 106 1.81 -18.01 -1.52
CA GLU A 106 1.25 -17.79 -0.16
C GLU A 106 -0.27 -17.52 -0.12
N SER A 107 -0.90 -17.13 -1.23
CA SER A 107 -2.33 -16.77 -1.25
C SER A 107 -3.27 -17.98 -1.30
N LYS A 108 -4.26 -18.01 -0.40
CA LYS A 108 -5.37 -18.98 -0.43
C LYS A 108 -6.45 -18.64 -1.46
N CYS A 109 -6.44 -17.41 -2.01
CA CYS A 109 -7.40 -16.98 -3.02
C CYS A 109 -6.82 -17.14 -4.42
N ASP A 110 -7.68 -17.38 -5.41
CA ASP A 110 -7.28 -17.46 -6.81
C ASP A 110 -7.04 -16.06 -7.42
N LEU A 111 -7.74 -15.03 -6.93
CA LEU A 111 -7.60 -13.64 -7.36
C LEU A 111 -6.66 -12.86 -6.43
N TRP A 112 -5.48 -12.49 -6.93
CA TRP A 112 -4.48 -11.79 -6.13
C TRP A 112 -3.44 -11.00 -6.94
N VAL A 113 -3.42 -11.13 -8.27
CA VAL A 113 -2.52 -10.35 -9.14
C VAL A 113 -3.17 -9.01 -9.48
N LYS A 114 -2.44 -7.93 -9.26
CA LYS A 114 -2.85 -6.54 -9.51
C LYS A 114 -2.28 -6.09 -10.85
N ASP A 115 -3.19 -5.89 -11.80
CA ASP A 115 -2.86 -5.41 -13.15
C ASP A 115 -3.04 -3.90 -13.24
N LEU A 116 -1.96 -3.16 -13.48
CA LEU A 116 -2.03 -1.71 -13.66
C LEU A 116 -2.92 -1.27 -14.82
N GLU A 117 -3.16 -2.10 -15.84
CA GLU A 117 -4.09 -1.80 -16.94
C GLU A 117 -5.53 -1.58 -16.45
N VAL A 118 -5.93 -2.22 -15.35
CA VAL A 118 -7.26 -2.03 -14.75
C VAL A 118 -7.39 -0.60 -14.23
N VAL A 119 -6.38 -0.15 -13.48
CA VAL A 119 -6.37 1.18 -12.87
C VAL A 119 -6.17 2.25 -13.94
N ALA A 120 -5.21 2.05 -14.85
CA ALA A 120 -4.92 2.95 -15.96
C ALA A 120 -6.19 3.27 -16.78
N ARG A 121 -6.96 2.23 -17.14
CA ARG A 121 -8.24 2.39 -17.85
C ARG A 121 -9.28 3.15 -17.06
N ASN A 122 -9.47 2.82 -15.78
CA ASN A 122 -10.50 3.43 -14.94
C ASN A 122 -10.23 4.92 -14.65
N HIS A 123 -8.96 5.33 -14.67
CA HIS A 123 -8.55 6.70 -14.41
C HIS A 123 -8.12 7.46 -15.68
N ASN A 124 -8.27 6.84 -16.86
CA ASN A 124 -7.92 7.41 -18.16
C ASN A 124 -6.48 7.99 -18.18
N ILE A 125 -5.51 7.20 -17.72
CA ILE A 125 -4.09 7.54 -17.69
C ILE A 125 -3.27 6.45 -18.40
N ASP A 126 -2.14 6.83 -18.99
CA ASP A 126 -1.19 5.88 -19.56
C ASP A 126 -0.63 4.92 -18.50
N VAL A 127 -0.58 3.61 -18.81
CA VAL A 127 -0.11 2.59 -17.87
C VAL A 127 1.36 2.77 -17.50
N GLY A 128 2.18 3.34 -18.40
CA GLY A 128 3.57 3.69 -18.14
C GLY A 128 3.73 4.83 -17.14
N LYS A 129 2.66 5.58 -16.85
CA LYS A 129 2.58 6.59 -15.78
C LYS A 129 1.94 6.06 -14.49
N CYS A 130 1.58 4.78 -14.46
CA CYS A 130 1.14 4.09 -13.25
C CYS A 130 2.30 3.34 -12.61
N ILE A 131 2.31 3.20 -11.28
CA ILE A 131 3.26 2.36 -10.56
C ILE A 131 2.60 1.66 -9.37
N LEU A 132 2.83 0.36 -9.23
CA LEU A 132 2.33 -0.42 -8.10
C LEU A 132 3.39 -0.43 -6.98
N VAL A 133 2.97 -0.14 -5.76
CA VAL A 133 3.77 -0.28 -4.53
C VAL A 133 3.16 -1.39 -3.69
N ASP A 134 3.89 -2.48 -3.51
CA ASP A 134 3.43 -3.66 -2.77
C ASP A 134 4.59 -4.27 -1.98
N ASP A 135 4.28 -4.98 -0.89
CA ASP A 135 5.27 -5.72 -0.13
C ASP A 135 5.58 -7.11 -0.72
N SER A 136 4.87 -7.51 -1.78
CA SER A 136 5.03 -8.82 -2.40
C SER A 136 5.10 -8.77 -3.92
N ILE A 137 6.19 -9.32 -4.47
CA ILE A 137 6.46 -9.37 -5.93
C ILE A 137 5.40 -10.17 -6.68
N ASP A 138 4.88 -11.21 -6.04
CA ASP A 138 3.96 -12.15 -6.68
C ASP A 138 2.65 -11.45 -7.11
N LYS A 139 2.17 -10.46 -6.34
CA LYS A 139 0.94 -9.70 -6.64
C LYS A 139 1.09 -8.78 -7.87
N SER A 140 2.25 -8.69 -8.50
CA SER A 140 2.50 -7.85 -9.67
C SER A 140 2.51 -8.64 -10.98
N ILE A 141 2.07 -8.03 -12.08
CA ILE A 141 2.33 -8.57 -13.43
C ILE A 141 3.80 -8.37 -13.79
N HIS A 142 4.36 -9.33 -14.54
CA HIS A 142 5.73 -9.23 -15.07
C HIS A 142 5.86 -8.01 -16.01
N ASN A 143 6.93 -7.23 -15.82
CA ASN A 143 7.28 -6.01 -16.58
C ASN A 143 6.38 -4.78 -16.38
N GLN A 144 5.45 -4.76 -15.42
CA GLN A 144 4.79 -3.52 -15.04
C GLN A 144 5.66 -2.70 -14.07
N ASN A 145 5.47 -1.39 -14.02
CA ASN A 145 6.15 -0.52 -13.06
C ASN A 145 5.81 -0.96 -11.63
N PHE A 146 6.83 -1.31 -10.85
CA PHE A 146 6.64 -1.93 -9.55
C PHE A 146 7.72 -1.53 -8.55
N ILE A 147 7.32 -1.19 -7.33
CA ILE A 147 8.17 -1.01 -6.16
C ILE A 147 7.83 -2.12 -5.17
N CYS A 148 8.77 -3.04 -4.96
CA CYS A 148 8.70 -4.01 -3.89
C CYS A 148 9.23 -3.39 -2.59
N CYS A 149 8.36 -2.83 -1.76
CA CYS A 149 8.78 -2.24 -0.49
C CYS A 149 9.01 -3.32 0.57
N PRO A 150 9.85 -3.07 1.59
CA PRO A 150 9.93 -3.95 2.76
C PRO A 150 8.56 -4.10 3.43
N THR A 151 8.18 -5.32 3.78
CA THR A 151 6.97 -5.60 4.57
C THR A 151 7.02 -4.88 5.91
N TYR A 152 6.00 -4.07 6.20
CA TYR A 152 5.84 -3.44 7.50
C TYR A 152 5.57 -4.49 8.60
N THR A 153 6.43 -4.48 9.62
CA THR A 153 6.31 -5.32 10.81
C THR A 153 6.17 -4.41 12.04
N PRO A 154 5.00 -4.38 12.71
CA PRO A 154 4.82 -3.57 13.91
C PRO A 154 5.78 -3.98 15.02
N GLY A 155 6.24 -3.01 15.82
CA GLY A 155 7.15 -3.28 16.94
C GLY A 155 8.63 -3.39 16.57
N THR A 156 8.99 -3.20 15.30
CA THR A 156 10.37 -3.06 14.85
C THR A 156 10.60 -1.65 14.29
N GLU A 157 11.86 -1.26 14.14
CA GLU A 157 12.21 -0.08 13.35
C GLU A 157 11.72 -0.27 11.91
N ASP A 158 11.17 0.78 11.31
CA ASP A 158 10.64 0.76 9.94
C ASP A 158 11.12 1.99 9.17
N CYS A 159 11.65 1.77 7.97
CA CYS A 159 12.10 2.82 7.06
C CYS A 159 11.32 2.81 5.73
N GLY A 160 10.18 2.10 5.67
CA GLY A 160 9.59 1.77 4.38
C GLY A 160 8.85 2.91 3.72
N VAL A 161 8.32 3.90 4.47
CA VAL A 161 7.83 5.12 3.83
C VAL A 161 8.96 5.86 3.14
N SER A 162 10.11 6.05 3.81
CA SER A 162 11.28 6.68 3.19
C SER A 162 11.77 5.89 1.98
N TYR A 163 11.75 4.55 2.06
CA TYR A 163 12.04 3.67 0.92
C TYR A 163 11.08 3.95 -0.24
N ILE A 164 9.76 3.92 0.01
CA ILE A 164 8.73 4.17 -1.01
C ILE A 164 8.92 5.54 -1.66
N CYS A 165 9.06 6.61 -0.87
CA CYS A 165 9.23 7.96 -1.39
C CYS A 165 10.48 8.08 -2.26
N ARG A 166 11.60 7.44 -1.90
CA ARG A 166 12.82 7.44 -2.71
C ARG A 166 12.61 6.83 -4.09
N TYR A 167 11.99 5.64 -4.16
CA TYR A 167 11.76 5.00 -5.47
C TYR A 167 10.68 5.70 -6.29
N LEU A 168 9.72 6.35 -5.64
CA LEU A 168 8.76 7.21 -6.34
C LEU A 168 9.43 8.47 -6.89
N ASP A 169 10.39 9.07 -6.17
CA ASP A 169 11.17 10.23 -6.64
C ASP A 169 11.90 9.91 -7.95
N ASP A 170 12.54 8.72 -8.00
CA ASP A 170 13.19 8.21 -9.21
C ASP A 170 12.18 8.00 -10.35
N PHE A 171 11.02 7.39 -10.07
CA PHE A 171 9.97 7.16 -11.05
C PHE A 171 9.33 8.46 -11.57
N PHE A 172 9.25 9.49 -10.72
CA PHE A 172 8.71 10.80 -11.08
C PHE A 172 9.71 11.66 -11.84
N GLU A 173 10.98 11.23 -11.92
CA GLU A 173 12.10 11.96 -12.49
C GLU A 173 12.24 13.35 -11.84
N CYS A 174 12.20 13.39 -10.50
CA CYS A 174 12.21 14.66 -9.78
C CYS A 174 13.60 15.32 -9.81
N GLU A 175 13.72 16.44 -10.54
CA GLU A 175 14.97 17.19 -10.68
C GLU A 175 15.27 18.12 -9.49
N GLU A 176 14.27 18.48 -8.68
CA GLU A 176 14.43 19.42 -7.55
C GLU A 176 14.97 18.75 -6.27
N GLN A 177 15.42 19.57 -5.29
CA GLN A 177 15.71 19.09 -3.94
C GLN A 177 14.41 18.73 -3.19
N CYS A 178 13.86 17.57 -3.51
CA CYS A 178 12.64 17.02 -2.96
C CYS A 178 12.77 16.59 -1.48
N ILE A 179 11.63 16.54 -0.76
CA ILE A 179 11.51 15.98 0.60
C ILE A 179 12.14 14.58 0.70
N ALA A 180 11.97 13.73 -0.31
CA ALA A 180 12.58 12.40 -0.33
C ALA A 180 14.13 12.45 -0.25
N LYS A 181 14.76 13.47 -0.83
CA LYS A 181 16.21 13.67 -0.80
C LYS A 181 16.71 14.22 0.56
N LYS A 182 15.79 14.73 1.40
CA LYS A 182 16.06 15.21 2.77
C LYS A 182 15.75 14.15 3.85
N LEU A 183 15.09 13.06 3.48
CA LEU A 183 14.79 11.91 4.36
C LEU A 183 15.92 10.86 4.37
N LEU A 184 17.04 11.15 3.70
CA LEU A 184 18.32 10.44 3.76
C LEU A 184 19.21 11.04 4.86
#